data_AF-A0A6N7WB52-F1
#
_entry.id   AF-A0A6N7WB52-F1
#
_cell.length_a   1.000
_cell.length_b   1.000
_cell.length_c   1.000
_cell.angle_alpha   90.00
_cell.angle_beta   90.00
_cell.angle_gamma   90.00
#
_symmetry.space_group_name_H-M   'P 1'
#
loop_
_entity.id
_entity.type
_entity.pdbx_description
1 polymer ?
#
loop_
_entity_poly.entity_id
_entity_poly.type
_entity_poly.pdbx_seq_one_letter_code
_entity_poly.pdbx_strand_id
1 'polypeptide(L)'
;MTPDGVIQFLGNMDALWLMMALAGGAFGAMIGANYAFAFTGVSIMLGLGVLAGTGNSVVLDYVAFGPAFGPHVAFAGGAAAAAYAGSKKLLAGGGKDVNTPLAGLGKPDVLIVGALFGAGGYVVERLIQLIPWFGSHTDTVALTVTISAIVARVLFGKTPIFHRPTKPEGDSRWLSWQETPGQIATVGVLASAFAAGIAMMVGTYILPLASADESWARMLDNSHVLPFAISAITIFFVAGGLKMPVTHHITITAAFSAMLFWKVSGNGFVGALAGILFGTIAAFGAELWAKLTYYHGDTHIDPPAGIIWVMNTFAVICSLPFA
;
A
#
# COMPACT_ATOMS: atom_id res chain seq x y z
N MET A 1 12.79 -22.54 -3.31
CA MET A 1 13.16 -22.07 -4.65
C MET A 1 12.09 -22.53 -5.60
N THR A 2 11.46 -21.62 -6.35
CA THR A 2 10.61 -22.02 -7.49
C THR A 2 11.50 -22.70 -8.54
N PRO A 3 10.97 -23.65 -9.32
CA PRO A 3 11.72 -24.32 -10.40
C PRO A 3 12.31 -23.36 -11.45
N ASP A 4 11.86 -22.10 -11.48
CA ASP A 4 12.15 -21.11 -12.52
C ASP A 4 13.35 -20.19 -12.23
N GLY A 5 14.05 -20.40 -11.11
CA GLY A 5 15.27 -19.67 -10.71
C GLY A 5 16.50 -19.90 -11.62
N VAL A 6 16.30 -20.20 -12.89
CA VAL A 6 17.33 -20.55 -13.88
C VAL A 6 18.20 -19.33 -14.23
N ILE A 7 17.65 -18.10 -14.12
CA ILE A 7 18.38 -16.85 -14.30
C ILE A 7 18.14 -15.96 -13.09
N GLN A 8 19.01 -16.09 -12.09
CA GLN A 8 19.05 -15.20 -10.94
C GLN A 8 20.01 -14.04 -11.17
N PHE A 9 19.62 -12.86 -10.73
CA PHE A 9 20.50 -11.69 -10.65
C PHE A 9 20.39 -11.06 -9.25
N LEU A 10 21.47 -10.41 -8.80
CA LEU A 10 21.57 -9.86 -7.44
C LEU A 10 21.28 -10.89 -6.32
N GLY A 11 21.55 -12.18 -6.57
CA GLY A 11 21.52 -13.27 -5.57
C GLY A 11 20.14 -13.85 -5.24
N ASN A 12 19.05 -13.16 -5.57
CA ASN A 12 17.68 -13.54 -5.19
C ASN A 12 16.57 -12.92 -6.07
N MET A 13 16.90 -12.19 -7.14
CA MET A 13 15.91 -11.70 -8.12
C MET A 13 15.85 -12.65 -9.32
N ASP A 14 14.64 -12.90 -9.82
CA ASP A 14 14.34 -13.90 -10.83
C ASP A 14 13.87 -13.21 -12.13
N ALA A 15 14.42 -13.62 -13.28
CA ALA A 15 14.04 -13.06 -14.58
C ALA A 15 12.55 -13.28 -14.91
N LEU A 16 11.96 -14.41 -14.50
CA LEU A 16 10.52 -14.65 -14.60
C LEU A 16 9.75 -13.62 -13.79
N TRP A 17 10.22 -13.31 -12.58
CA TRP A 17 9.56 -12.32 -11.72
C TRP A 17 9.64 -10.92 -12.29
N LEU A 18 10.78 -10.54 -12.86
CA LEU A 18 10.91 -9.25 -13.54
C LEU A 18 9.95 -9.15 -14.74
N MET A 19 9.82 -10.23 -15.52
CA MET A 19 8.86 -10.32 -16.61
C MET A 19 7.41 -10.25 -16.11
N MET A 20 7.09 -10.93 -15.00
CA MET A 20 5.77 -10.85 -14.39
C MET A 20 5.51 -9.46 -13.81
N ALA A 21 6.52 -8.76 -13.31
CA ALA A 21 6.39 -7.40 -12.80
C ALA A 21 6.18 -6.38 -13.94
N LEU A 22 6.82 -6.58 -15.09
CA LEU A 22 6.47 -5.86 -16.33
C LEU A 22 4.98 -6.07 -16.67
N ALA A 23 4.52 -7.31 -16.67
CA ALA A 23 3.13 -7.64 -16.98
C ALA A 23 2.15 -7.05 -15.95
N GLY A 24 2.47 -7.11 -14.65
CA GLY A 24 1.66 -6.55 -13.56
C GLY A 24 1.56 -5.03 -13.63
N GLY A 25 2.68 -4.34 -13.92
CA GLY A 25 2.68 -2.89 -14.15
C GLY A 25 1.85 -2.49 -15.36
N ALA A 26 1.96 -3.22 -16.47
CA ALA A 26 1.12 -3.02 -17.66
C ALA A 26 -0.36 -3.26 -17.34
N PHE A 27 -0.67 -4.33 -16.61
CA PHE A 27 -2.04 -4.65 -16.20
C PHE A 27 -2.64 -3.57 -15.31
N GLY A 28 -1.88 -3.06 -14.33
CA GLY A 28 -2.29 -1.94 -13.50
C GLY A 28 -2.59 -0.67 -14.31
N ALA A 29 -1.79 -0.38 -15.34
CA ALA A 29 -2.10 0.70 -16.28
C ALA A 29 -3.37 0.43 -17.09
N MET A 30 -3.57 -0.80 -17.58
CA MET A 30 -4.75 -1.15 -18.38
C MET A 30 -6.06 -0.91 -17.64
N ILE A 31 -6.14 -1.33 -16.37
CA ILE A 31 -7.37 -1.27 -15.58
C ILE A 31 -7.51 0.00 -14.73
N GLY A 32 -6.45 0.80 -14.58
CA GLY A 32 -6.41 1.95 -13.68
C GLY A 32 -5.78 1.58 -12.33
N ALA A 33 -4.93 2.46 -11.79
CA ALA A 33 -4.11 2.14 -10.64
C ALA A 33 -4.95 1.82 -9.39
N ASN A 34 -5.98 2.62 -9.09
CA ASN A 34 -6.84 2.38 -7.94
C ASN A 34 -7.63 1.06 -8.04
N TYR A 35 -8.05 0.67 -9.24
CA TYR A 35 -8.64 -0.65 -9.47
C TYR A 35 -7.64 -1.77 -9.20
N ALA A 36 -6.39 -1.62 -9.65
CA ALA A 36 -5.32 -2.58 -9.36
C ALA A 36 -5.02 -2.70 -7.85
N PHE A 37 -4.98 -1.57 -7.12
CA PHE A 37 -4.85 -1.57 -5.67
C PHE A 37 -6.02 -2.24 -4.96
N ALA A 38 -7.25 -2.06 -5.46
CA ALA A 38 -8.41 -2.74 -4.89
C ALA A 38 -8.33 -4.28 -5.08
N PHE A 39 -7.75 -4.75 -6.20
CA PHE A 39 -7.42 -6.17 -6.41
C PHE A 39 -6.32 -6.68 -5.46
N THR A 40 -5.40 -5.83 -4.99
CA THR A 40 -4.52 -6.17 -3.86
C THR A 40 -5.36 -6.60 -2.65
N GLY A 41 -6.39 -5.85 -2.29
CA GLY A 41 -7.29 -6.22 -1.20
C GLY A 41 -7.98 -7.57 -1.41
N VAL A 42 -8.51 -7.82 -2.60
CA VAL A 42 -9.15 -9.11 -2.96
C VAL A 42 -8.16 -10.28 -2.85
N SER A 43 -6.96 -10.11 -3.38
CA SER A 43 -5.92 -11.14 -3.35
C SER A 43 -5.38 -11.40 -1.95
N ILE A 44 -5.32 -10.39 -1.08
CA ILE A 44 -5.01 -10.61 0.35
C ILE A 44 -6.10 -11.43 1.03
N MET A 45 -7.38 -11.11 0.82
CA MET A 45 -8.48 -11.89 1.40
C MET A 45 -8.44 -13.36 0.97
N LEU A 46 -8.21 -13.60 -0.33
CA LEU A 46 -8.02 -14.95 -0.86
C LEU A 46 -6.79 -15.61 -0.25
N GLY A 47 -5.68 -14.89 -0.15
CA GLY A 47 -4.42 -15.42 0.36
C GLY A 47 -4.46 -15.77 1.83
N LEU A 48 -5.15 -14.98 2.66
CA LEU A 48 -5.42 -15.34 4.04
C LEU A 48 -6.31 -16.58 4.13
N GLY A 49 -7.32 -16.72 3.27
CA GLY A 49 -8.15 -17.93 3.21
C GLY A 49 -7.35 -19.18 2.84
N VAL A 50 -6.48 -19.09 1.83
CA VAL A 50 -5.57 -20.19 1.43
C VAL A 50 -4.58 -20.51 2.55
N LEU A 51 -4.00 -19.50 3.19
CA LEU A 51 -3.08 -19.67 4.31
C LEU A 51 -3.76 -20.39 5.48
N ALA A 52 -4.98 -19.98 5.84
CA ALA A 52 -5.77 -20.63 6.90
C ALA A 52 -6.09 -22.09 6.58
N GLY A 53 -6.45 -22.38 5.33
CA GLY A 53 -6.91 -23.71 4.92
C GLY A 53 -5.79 -24.69 4.57
N THR A 54 -4.60 -24.20 4.22
CA THR A 54 -3.52 -25.04 3.65
C THR A 54 -2.14 -24.80 4.27
N GLY A 55 -1.96 -23.74 5.06
CA GLY A 55 -0.65 -23.34 5.58
C GLY A 55 0.29 -22.69 4.56
N ASN A 56 -0.17 -22.48 3.33
CA ASN A 56 0.62 -21.94 2.24
C ASN A 56 0.36 -20.44 2.00
N SER A 57 1.41 -19.63 2.04
CA SER A 57 1.38 -18.17 1.79
C SER A 57 1.51 -17.78 0.31
N VAL A 58 1.53 -18.73 -0.62
CA VAL A 58 1.77 -18.51 -2.07
C VAL A 58 0.94 -17.36 -2.66
N VAL A 59 -0.33 -17.25 -2.29
CA VAL A 59 -1.19 -16.17 -2.83
C VAL A 59 -0.84 -14.82 -2.20
N LEU A 60 -0.47 -14.77 -0.92
CA LEU A 60 0.00 -13.54 -0.28
C LEU A 60 1.33 -13.07 -0.90
N ASP A 61 2.30 -13.97 -0.98
CA ASP A 61 3.67 -13.64 -1.34
C ASP A 61 3.83 -13.32 -2.83
N TYR A 62 3.11 -14.04 -3.70
CA TYR A 62 3.34 -14.01 -5.14
C TYR A 62 2.24 -13.29 -5.92
N VAL A 63 1.02 -13.21 -5.38
CA VAL A 63 -0.11 -12.55 -6.05
C VAL A 63 -0.39 -11.20 -5.40
N ALA A 64 -0.65 -11.18 -4.09
CA ALA A 64 -1.09 -9.98 -3.38
C ALA A 64 0.03 -8.96 -3.17
N PHE A 65 1.18 -9.41 -2.69
CA PHE A 65 2.38 -8.59 -2.49
C PHE A 65 3.48 -8.92 -3.50
N GLY A 66 3.18 -9.71 -4.52
CA GLY A 66 4.13 -10.11 -5.56
C GLY A 66 3.96 -9.34 -6.87
N PRO A 67 4.53 -9.86 -7.97
CA PRO A 67 4.56 -9.20 -9.28
C PRO A 67 3.19 -8.93 -9.93
N ALA A 68 2.12 -9.58 -9.46
CA ALA A 68 0.78 -9.41 -10.02
C ALA A 68 0.06 -8.18 -9.47
N PHE A 69 -0.32 -8.20 -8.19
CA PHE A 69 -1.10 -7.13 -7.53
C PHE A 69 -0.36 -6.43 -6.41
N GLY A 70 0.95 -6.67 -6.24
CA GLY A 70 1.78 -5.89 -5.35
C GLY A 70 1.63 -4.40 -5.66
N PRO A 71 1.27 -3.54 -4.68
CA PRO A 71 1.07 -2.12 -4.94
C PRO A 71 2.31 -1.43 -5.54
N HIS A 72 3.50 -1.86 -5.13
CA HIS A 72 4.76 -1.39 -5.68
C HIS A 72 4.97 -1.75 -7.17
N VAL A 73 4.20 -2.70 -7.71
CA VAL A 73 4.22 -3.10 -9.13
C VAL A 73 3.00 -2.55 -9.87
N ALA A 74 1.80 -3.03 -9.56
CA ALA A 74 0.61 -2.77 -10.36
C ALA A 74 0.06 -1.36 -10.14
N PHE A 75 -0.14 -0.95 -8.88
CA PHE A 75 -0.60 0.40 -8.57
C PHE A 75 0.45 1.44 -8.97
N ALA A 76 1.71 1.24 -8.60
CA ALA A 76 2.79 2.15 -8.95
C ALA A 76 2.98 2.29 -10.48
N GLY A 77 2.91 1.17 -11.21
CA GLY A 77 2.91 1.16 -12.68
C GLY A 77 1.73 1.93 -13.26
N GLY A 78 0.52 1.68 -12.79
CA GLY A 78 -0.67 2.40 -13.22
C GLY A 78 -0.61 3.91 -12.94
N ALA A 79 -0.12 4.30 -11.76
CA ALA A 79 0.00 5.71 -11.37
C ALA A 79 1.06 6.44 -12.21
N ALA A 80 2.19 5.79 -12.50
CA ALA A 80 3.21 6.35 -13.38
C ALA A 80 2.73 6.47 -14.85
N ALA A 81 1.98 5.47 -15.33
CA ALA A 81 1.35 5.52 -16.65
C ALA A 81 0.33 6.67 -16.75
N ALA A 82 -0.46 6.90 -15.70
CA ALA A 82 -1.38 8.02 -15.61
C ALA A 82 -0.62 9.37 -15.61
N ALA A 83 0.48 9.48 -14.87
CA ALA A 83 1.34 10.66 -14.90
C ALA A 83 1.89 10.94 -16.31
N TYR A 84 2.38 9.91 -17.00
CA TYR A 84 2.85 10.02 -18.38
C TYR A 84 1.72 10.42 -19.36
N ALA A 85 0.57 9.75 -19.31
CA ALA A 85 -0.58 10.08 -20.13
C ALA A 85 -1.09 11.51 -19.88
N GLY A 86 -1.11 11.94 -18.63
CA GLY A 86 -1.41 13.31 -18.21
C GLY A 86 -0.41 14.33 -18.77
N SER A 87 0.89 14.02 -18.78
CA SER A 87 1.92 14.87 -19.38
C SER A 87 1.71 15.08 -20.89
N LYS A 88 1.12 14.08 -21.56
CA LYS A 88 0.73 14.09 -22.98
C LYS A 88 -0.68 14.66 -23.22
N LYS A 89 -1.36 15.13 -22.17
CA LYS A 89 -2.75 15.64 -22.23
C LYS A 89 -3.76 14.61 -22.77
N LEU A 90 -3.51 13.33 -22.51
CA LEU A 90 -4.40 12.23 -22.92
C LEU A 90 -5.50 11.94 -21.90
N LEU A 91 -5.39 12.50 -20.68
CA LEU A 91 -6.35 12.31 -19.59
C LEU A 91 -6.99 13.64 -19.20
N ALA A 92 -8.33 13.65 -19.10
CA ALA A 92 -9.09 14.82 -18.67
C ALA A 92 -8.77 15.22 -17.22
N GLY A 93 -8.60 14.24 -16.32
CA GLY A 93 -8.18 14.47 -14.93
C GLY A 93 -6.66 14.70 -14.76
N GLY A 94 -5.91 14.77 -15.85
CA GLY A 94 -4.47 15.01 -15.83
C GLY A 94 -3.66 13.86 -15.21
N GLY A 95 -2.42 14.15 -14.80
CA GLY A 95 -1.49 13.14 -14.26
C GLY A 95 -1.82 12.63 -12.85
N LYS A 96 -2.87 13.19 -12.22
CA LYS A 96 -3.40 12.75 -10.94
C LYS A 96 -4.54 11.72 -11.06
N ASP A 97 -5.07 11.54 -12.26
CA ASP A 97 -6.17 10.61 -12.51
C ASP A 97 -5.68 9.17 -12.53
N VAL A 98 -5.68 8.56 -11.35
CA VAL A 98 -5.31 7.16 -11.14
C VAL A 98 -6.49 6.20 -11.21
N ASN A 99 -7.68 6.69 -11.56
CA ASN A 99 -8.90 5.88 -11.68
C ASN A 99 -9.12 5.43 -13.11
N THR A 100 -8.90 6.30 -14.10
CA THR A 100 -9.21 6.00 -15.51
C THR A 100 -8.44 4.77 -16.03
N PRO A 101 -9.13 3.74 -16.57
CA PRO A 101 -8.48 2.63 -17.26
C PRO A 101 -7.76 3.09 -18.53
N LEU A 102 -6.43 2.97 -18.58
CA LEU A 102 -5.62 3.57 -19.64
C LEU A 102 -5.61 2.74 -20.93
N ALA A 103 -6.07 1.49 -20.88
CA ALA A 103 -6.23 0.66 -22.08
C ALA A 103 -7.16 1.33 -23.11
N GLY A 104 -8.19 2.04 -22.63
CA GLY A 104 -9.15 2.75 -23.49
C GLY A 104 -8.55 3.90 -24.30
N LEU A 105 -7.34 4.36 -23.98
CA LEU A 105 -6.65 5.41 -24.74
C LEU A 105 -6.16 4.93 -26.11
N GLY A 106 -5.99 3.61 -26.31
CA GLY A 106 -5.41 3.05 -27.54
C GLY A 106 -3.96 3.48 -27.77
N LYS A 107 -3.20 3.70 -26.68
CA LYS A 107 -1.82 4.20 -26.69
C LYS A 107 -0.87 3.18 -26.04
N PRO A 108 -0.19 2.32 -26.83
CA PRO A 108 0.69 1.28 -26.29
C PRO A 108 1.84 1.83 -25.44
N ASP A 109 2.35 3.01 -25.77
CA ASP A 109 3.42 3.67 -25.03
C ASP A 109 3.03 3.96 -23.57
N VAL A 110 1.77 4.29 -23.31
CA VAL A 110 1.25 4.47 -21.94
C VAL A 110 1.32 3.17 -21.14
N LEU A 111 0.96 2.04 -21.75
CA LEU A 111 1.01 0.73 -21.10
C LEU A 111 2.45 0.25 -20.89
N ILE A 112 3.35 0.55 -21.82
CA ILE A 112 4.79 0.26 -21.69
C ILE A 112 5.40 1.04 -20.53
N VAL A 113 5.03 2.31 -20.33
CA VAL A 113 5.46 3.08 -19.14
C VAL A 113 4.99 2.38 -17.87
N GLY A 114 3.73 1.93 -17.81
CA GLY A 114 3.23 1.15 -16.69
C GLY A 114 4.04 -0.12 -16.44
N ALA A 115 4.39 -0.85 -17.49
CA ALA A 115 5.24 -2.03 -17.41
C ALA A 115 6.61 -1.72 -16.80
N LEU A 116 7.30 -0.71 -17.33
CA LEU A 116 8.64 -0.32 -16.88
C LEU A 116 8.65 0.09 -15.40
N PHE A 117 7.62 0.84 -14.96
CA PHE A 117 7.48 1.21 -13.56
C PHE A 117 7.11 0.02 -12.67
N GLY A 118 6.35 -0.96 -13.17
CA GLY A 118 6.10 -2.21 -12.45
C GLY A 118 7.38 -3.01 -12.21
N ALA A 119 8.21 -3.16 -13.25
CA ALA A 119 9.52 -3.80 -13.14
C ALA A 119 10.47 -3.04 -12.21
N GLY A 120 10.53 -1.72 -12.35
CA GLY A 120 11.33 -0.85 -11.47
C GLY A 120 10.88 -0.96 -10.02
N GLY A 121 9.57 -1.02 -9.77
CA GLY A 121 9.00 -1.25 -8.45
C GLY A 121 9.44 -2.57 -7.83
N TYR A 122 9.36 -3.68 -8.56
CA TYR A 122 9.89 -4.97 -8.09
C TYR A 122 11.37 -4.89 -7.68
N VAL A 123 12.20 -4.28 -8.53
CA VAL A 123 13.64 -4.17 -8.24
C VAL A 123 13.90 -3.28 -7.03
N VAL A 124 13.27 -2.11 -6.95
CA VAL A 124 13.46 -1.16 -5.83
C VAL A 124 13.02 -1.77 -4.51
N GLU A 125 11.87 -2.46 -4.48
CA GLU A 125 11.36 -3.11 -3.28
C GLU A 125 12.37 -4.14 -2.75
N ARG A 126 12.89 -4.99 -3.64
CA ARG A 126 13.91 -5.97 -3.29
C ARG A 126 15.22 -5.35 -2.83
N LEU A 127 15.63 -4.23 -3.42
CA LEU A 127 16.81 -3.50 -2.95
C LEU A 127 16.61 -2.92 -1.55
N ILE A 128 15.41 -2.42 -1.22
CA ILE A 128 15.09 -1.93 0.12
C ILE A 128 15.15 -3.06 1.15
N GLN A 129 14.63 -4.25 0.81
CA GLN A 129 14.70 -5.43 1.68
C GLN A 129 16.15 -5.82 2.06
N LEU A 130 17.12 -5.51 1.19
CA LEU A 130 18.55 -5.79 1.45
C LEU A 130 19.21 -4.80 2.42
N ILE A 131 18.57 -3.67 2.75
CA ILE A 131 19.13 -2.67 3.66
C ILE A 131 19.12 -3.24 5.09
N PRO A 132 20.29 -3.40 5.75
CA PRO A 132 20.36 -4.00 7.09
C PRO A 132 19.48 -3.26 8.08
N TRP A 133 18.76 -4.02 8.92
CA TRP A 133 17.72 -3.55 9.85
C TRP A 133 16.52 -2.92 9.14
N PHE A 134 16.71 -1.86 8.35
CA PHE A 134 15.64 -1.09 7.74
C PHE A 134 14.71 -1.93 6.86
N GLY A 135 15.25 -2.80 6.00
CA GLY A 135 14.45 -3.61 5.07
C GLY A 135 13.46 -4.58 5.73
N SER A 136 13.65 -4.92 7.00
CA SER A 136 12.73 -5.75 7.80
C SER A 136 11.94 -4.96 8.85
N HIS A 137 12.23 -3.67 9.01
CA HIS A 137 11.67 -2.79 10.04
C HIS A 137 10.90 -1.60 9.44
N THR A 138 10.64 -1.61 8.12
CA THR A 138 9.81 -0.64 7.39
C THR A 138 8.78 -1.37 6.53
N ASP A 139 7.76 -0.64 6.08
CA ASP A 139 6.91 -1.09 4.97
C ASP A 139 7.63 -0.82 3.64
N THR A 140 8.29 -1.85 3.11
CA THR A 140 9.09 -1.76 1.87
C THR A 140 8.21 -1.49 0.65
N VAL A 141 6.99 -2.03 0.64
CA VAL A 141 6.02 -1.86 -0.45
C VAL A 141 5.56 -0.41 -0.53
N ALA A 142 5.09 0.17 0.58
CA ALA A 142 4.62 1.56 0.63
C ALA A 142 5.75 2.57 0.37
N LEU A 143 6.97 2.28 0.86
CA LEU A 143 8.14 3.10 0.54
C LEU A 143 8.44 3.06 -0.97
N THR A 144 8.36 1.87 -1.58
CA THR A 144 8.60 1.72 -3.03
C THR A 144 7.55 2.45 -3.86
N VAL A 145 6.27 2.38 -3.49
CA VAL A 145 5.20 3.16 -4.15
C VAL A 145 5.50 4.65 -4.07
N THR A 146 5.94 5.13 -2.90
CA THR A 146 6.31 6.53 -2.69
C THR A 146 7.48 6.95 -3.59
N ILE A 147 8.56 6.16 -3.62
CA ILE A 147 9.73 6.40 -4.49
C ILE A 147 9.32 6.41 -5.95
N SER A 148 8.53 5.42 -6.38
CA SER A 148 8.03 5.29 -7.74
C SER A 148 7.21 6.52 -8.17
N ALA A 149 6.32 7.01 -7.30
CA ALA A 149 5.54 8.21 -7.57
C ALA A 149 6.40 9.49 -7.63
N ILE A 150 7.44 9.59 -6.80
CA ILE A 150 8.42 10.68 -6.86
C ILE A 150 9.16 10.66 -8.21
N VAL A 151 9.62 9.48 -8.64
CA VAL A 151 10.26 9.31 -9.96
C VAL A 151 9.29 9.71 -11.09
N ALA A 152 8.02 9.29 -11.02
CA ALA A 152 7.01 9.69 -12.00
C ALA A 152 6.78 11.22 -12.02
N ARG A 153 6.78 11.89 -10.87
CA ARG A 153 6.72 13.38 -10.79
C ARG A 153 7.94 14.02 -11.46
N VAL A 154 9.14 13.50 -11.21
CA VAL A 154 10.38 14.03 -11.80
C VAL A 154 10.40 13.84 -13.32
N LEU A 155 9.94 12.69 -13.82
CA LEU A 155 9.99 12.37 -15.25
C LEU A 155 8.86 13.03 -16.05
N PHE A 156 7.65 13.11 -15.49
CA PHE A 156 6.44 13.47 -16.25
C PHE A 156 5.69 14.68 -15.70
N GLY A 157 5.97 15.11 -14.48
CA GLY A 157 5.39 16.30 -13.87
C GLY A 157 6.15 17.58 -14.20
N LYS A 158 5.52 18.70 -13.89
CA LYS A 158 6.05 20.06 -14.02
C LYS A 158 6.12 20.80 -12.70
N THR A 159 5.48 20.26 -11.67
CA THR A 159 5.48 20.81 -10.31
C THR A 159 6.63 20.24 -9.47
N PRO A 160 7.11 20.98 -8.46
CA PRO A 160 8.02 20.41 -7.46
C PRO A 160 7.46 19.15 -6.79
N ILE A 161 8.33 18.33 -6.20
CA ILE A 161 7.90 17.17 -5.41
C ILE A 161 7.20 17.63 -4.11
N PHE A 162 7.82 18.58 -3.41
CA PHE A 162 7.36 19.09 -2.13
C PHE A 162 6.86 20.52 -2.23
N HIS A 163 5.80 20.81 -1.47
CA HIS A 163 5.14 22.08 -1.38
C HIS A 163 4.96 22.49 0.08
N ARG A 164 4.60 23.77 0.30
CA ARG A 164 4.18 24.21 1.64
C ARG A 164 2.85 23.54 1.99
N PRO A 165 2.64 23.15 3.26
CA PRO A 165 1.43 22.44 3.66
C PRO A 165 0.22 23.39 3.82
N THR A 166 -0.17 24.04 2.72
CA THR A 166 -1.28 24.98 2.65
C THR A 166 -2.60 24.29 2.33
N LYS A 167 -3.72 25.01 2.49
CA LYS A 167 -5.04 24.49 2.09
C LYS A 167 -5.07 24.29 0.56
N PRO A 168 -5.74 23.22 0.07
CA PRO A 168 -5.90 22.99 -1.36
C PRO A 168 -6.74 24.09 -2.01
N GLU A 169 -6.43 24.40 -3.28
CA GLU A 169 -7.19 25.34 -4.11
C GLU A 169 -8.06 24.56 -5.13
N GLY A 170 -9.30 25.00 -5.34
CA GLY A 170 -10.21 24.39 -6.31
C GLY A 170 -10.43 22.88 -6.09
N ASP A 171 -10.34 22.12 -7.18
CA ASP A 171 -10.58 20.67 -7.21
C ASP A 171 -9.29 19.84 -7.02
N SER A 172 -8.23 20.45 -6.50
CA SER A 172 -6.94 19.77 -6.26
C SER A 172 -6.94 18.81 -5.06
N ARG A 173 -8.04 18.79 -4.32
CA ARG A 173 -8.26 17.97 -3.13
C ARG A 173 -8.13 16.49 -3.44
N TRP A 174 -7.47 15.77 -2.53
CA TRP A 174 -7.32 14.32 -2.60
C TRP A 174 -8.61 13.63 -2.19
N LEU A 175 -9.12 13.98 -0.99
CA LEU A 175 -10.37 13.44 -0.44
C LEU A 175 -11.23 14.58 0.09
N SER A 176 -11.92 15.28 -0.81
CA SER A 176 -12.74 16.44 -0.45
C SER A 176 -13.85 16.15 0.57
N TRP A 177 -14.25 14.88 0.71
CA TRP A 177 -15.22 14.42 1.71
C TRP A 177 -14.61 13.91 3.02
N GLN A 178 -13.27 13.83 3.12
CA GLN A 178 -12.55 13.31 4.29
C GLN A 178 -11.52 14.29 4.87
N GLU A 179 -11.16 15.39 4.18
CA GLU A 179 -10.03 16.29 4.54
C GLU A 179 -10.23 17.19 5.78
N THR A 180 -11.44 17.31 6.33
CA THR A 180 -11.68 18.20 7.48
C THR A 180 -11.16 17.59 8.77
N PRO A 181 -10.56 18.35 9.70
CA PRO A 181 -9.98 17.77 10.93
C PRO A 181 -10.95 16.92 11.74
N GLY A 182 -12.22 17.34 11.85
CA GLY A 182 -13.26 16.56 12.55
C GLY A 182 -13.59 15.25 11.83
N GLN A 183 -13.63 15.26 10.49
CA GLN A 183 -13.86 14.05 9.70
C GLN A 183 -12.66 13.11 9.74
N ILE A 184 -11.43 13.64 9.63
CA ILE A 184 -10.19 12.86 9.78
C ILE A 184 -10.14 12.20 11.16
N ALA A 185 -10.43 12.95 12.23
CA ALA A 185 -10.47 12.40 13.59
C ALA A 185 -11.51 11.29 13.71
N THR A 186 -12.73 11.53 13.22
CA THR A 186 -13.85 10.56 13.33
C THR A 186 -13.55 9.28 12.55
N VAL A 187 -13.19 9.40 11.27
CA VAL A 187 -12.85 8.24 10.43
C VAL A 187 -11.59 7.57 10.93
N GLY A 188 -10.57 8.34 11.32
CA GLY A 188 -9.30 7.88 11.85
C GLY A 188 -9.45 7.02 13.09
N VAL A 189 -10.11 7.54 14.13
CA VAL A 189 -10.30 6.81 15.38
C VAL A 189 -11.15 5.56 15.16
N LEU A 190 -12.28 5.67 14.45
CA LEU A 190 -13.20 4.55 14.27
C LEU A 190 -12.59 3.45 13.38
N ALA A 191 -11.92 3.81 12.29
CA ALA A 191 -11.23 2.83 11.44
C ALA A 191 -10.04 2.18 12.17
N SER A 192 -9.31 2.95 12.99
CA SER A 192 -8.22 2.40 13.80
C SER A 192 -8.74 1.44 14.87
N ALA A 193 -9.84 1.78 15.56
CA ALA A 193 -10.47 0.91 16.54
C ALA A 193 -11.01 -0.38 15.90
N PHE A 194 -11.63 -0.28 14.73
CA PHE A 194 -12.05 -1.44 13.94
C PHE A 194 -10.86 -2.34 13.57
N ALA A 195 -9.78 -1.77 13.02
CA ALA A 195 -8.62 -2.52 12.59
C ALA A 195 -7.83 -3.14 13.73
N ALA A 196 -7.57 -2.37 14.80
CA ALA A 196 -6.93 -2.88 16.01
C ALA A 196 -7.79 -3.94 16.69
N GLY A 197 -9.11 -3.75 16.74
CA GLY A 197 -10.05 -4.75 17.25
C GLY A 197 -10.00 -6.06 16.48
N ILE A 198 -10.04 -6.02 15.14
CA ILE A 198 -9.90 -7.21 14.30
C ILE A 198 -8.55 -7.89 14.55
N ALA A 199 -7.45 -7.13 14.54
CA ALA A 199 -6.12 -7.69 14.75
C ALA A 199 -5.97 -8.36 16.13
N MET A 200 -6.48 -7.73 17.19
CA MET A 200 -6.45 -8.29 18.54
C MET A 200 -7.36 -9.50 18.70
N MET A 201 -8.57 -9.46 18.13
CA MET A 201 -9.48 -10.61 18.16
C MET A 201 -8.86 -11.79 17.40
N VAL A 202 -8.55 -11.61 16.12
CA VAL A 202 -7.97 -12.67 15.29
C VAL A 202 -6.66 -13.17 15.91
N GLY A 203 -5.73 -12.28 16.23
CA GLY A 203 -4.43 -12.62 16.80
C GLY A 203 -4.53 -13.39 18.12
N THR A 204 -5.38 -12.95 19.05
CA THR A 204 -5.52 -13.63 20.35
C THR A 204 -6.16 -15.00 20.22
N TYR A 205 -7.19 -15.14 19.36
CA TYR A 205 -7.88 -16.43 19.18
C TYR A 205 -7.05 -17.47 18.42
N ILE A 206 -6.18 -17.04 17.50
CA ILE A 206 -5.29 -17.95 16.77
C ILE A 206 -3.99 -18.25 17.54
N LEU A 207 -3.64 -17.48 18.59
CA LEU A 207 -2.39 -17.66 19.33
C LEU A 207 -2.20 -19.09 19.88
N PRO A 208 -3.21 -19.76 20.50
CA PRO A 208 -3.05 -21.14 20.94
C PRO A 208 -2.81 -22.10 19.76
N LEU A 209 -3.46 -21.85 18.63
CA LEU A 209 -3.30 -22.66 17.41
C LEU A 209 -1.91 -22.46 16.80
N ALA A 210 -1.39 -21.23 16.82
CA ALA A 210 -0.07 -20.87 16.34
C ALA A 210 1.06 -21.56 17.12
N SER A 211 0.85 -21.83 18.41
CA SER A 211 1.82 -22.59 19.21
C SER A 211 1.89 -24.08 18.85
N ALA A 212 0.88 -24.60 18.15
CA ALA A 212 0.74 -26.01 17.80
C ALA A 212 0.99 -26.31 16.32
N ASP A 213 0.87 -25.32 15.42
CA ASP A 213 0.98 -25.49 13.97
C ASP A 213 1.63 -24.26 13.31
N GLU A 214 2.63 -24.51 12.47
CA GLU A 214 3.38 -23.46 11.75
C GLU A 214 2.48 -22.64 10.80
N SER A 215 1.41 -23.23 10.26
CA SER A 215 0.41 -22.56 9.42
C SER A 215 -0.31 -21.46 10.20
N TRP A 216 -0.69 -21.75 11.44
CA TRP A 216 -1.33 -20.78 12.32
C TRP A 216 -0.35 -19.73 12.84
N ALA A 217 0.93 -20.07 13.00
CA ALA A 217 1.98 -19.08 13.27
C ALA A 217 2.14 -18.08 12.11
N ARG A 218 2.15 -18.57 10.86
CA ARG A 218 2.17 -17.68 9.68
C ARG A 218 0.91 -16.82 9.58
N MET A 219 -0.26 -17.38 9.90
CA MET A 219 -1.50 -16.59 9.96
C MET A 219 -1.41 -15.49 11.02
N LEU A 220 -0.83 -15.80 12.19
CA LEU A 220 -0.64 -14.83 13.26
C LEU A 220 0.20 -13.64 12.81
N ASP A 221 1.32 -13.91 12.13
CA ASP A 221 2.21 -12.87 11.61
C ASP A 221 1.56 -12.03 10.50
N ASN A 222 0.63 -12.60 9.74
CA ASN A 222 -0.09 -11.90 8.66
C ASN A 222 -1.45 -11.34 9.10
N SER A 223 -1.89 -11.54 10.33
CA SER A 223 -3.24 -11.14 10.77
C SER A 223 -3.50 -9.63 10.65
N HIS A 224 -2.45 -8.82 10.72
CA HIS A 224 -2.51 -7.37 10.56
C HIS A 224 -2.90 -6.90 9.14
N VAL A 225 -2.71 -7.72 8.09
CA VAL A 225 -3.08 -7.35 6.72
C VAL A 225 -4.57 -7.56 6.41
N LEU A 226 -5.31 -8.26 7.28
CA LEU A 226 -6.75 -8.49 7.11
C LEU A 226 -7.57 -7.18 7.10
N PRO A 227 -7.48 -6.29 8.11
CA PRO A 227 -8.23 -5.04 8.09
C PRO A 227 -7.74 -4.09 6.98
N PHE A 228 -6.47 -4.17 6.57
CA PHE A 228 -5.98 -3.48 5.37
C PHE A 228 -6.67 -3.96 4.10
N ALA A 229 -6.82 -5.28 3.91
CA ALA A 229 -7.48 -5.85 2.75
C ALA A 229 -8.94 -5.40 2.63
N ILE A 230 -9.67 -5.39 3.76
CA ILE A 230 -11.05 -4.88 3.82
C ILE A 230 -11.10 -3.40 3.38
N SER A 231 -10.19 -2.57 3.88
CA SER A 231 -10.08 -1.17 3.47
C SER A 231 -9.62 -0.99 2.03
N ALA A 232 -8.79 -1.89 1.48
CA ALA A 232 -8.33 -1.81 0.11
C ALA A 232 -9.46 -2.12 -0.88
N ILE A 233 -10.34 -3.08 -0.56
CA ILE A 233 -11.52 -3.40 -1.38
C ILE A 233 -12.44 -2.19 -1.55
N THR A 234 -12.52 -1.29 -0.55
CA THR A 234 -13.38 -0.10 -0.67
C THR A 234 -12.94 0.85 -1.77
N ILE A 235 -11.69 0.75 -2.24
CA ILE A 235 -11.15 1.56 -3.34
C ILE A 235 -11.84 1.26 -4.67
N PHE A 236 -12.41 0.06 -4.87
CA PHE A 236 -13.28 -0.19 -6.04
C PHE A 236 -14.41 0.84 -6.13
N PHE A 237 -15.03 1.16 -4.99
CA PHE A 237 -16.14 2.10 -4.91
C PHE A 237 -15.66 3.55 -5.05
N VAL A 238 -14.49 3.89 -4.51
CA VAL A 238 -13.86 5.20 -4.71
C VAL A 238 -13.54 5.44 -6.17
N ALA A 239 -12.91 4.45 -6.84
CA ALA A 239 -12.62 4.51 -8.27
C ALA A 239 -13.91 4.57 -9.11
N GLY A 240 -14.99 3.92 -8.64
CA GLY A 240 -16.34 4.02 -9.21
C GLY A 240 -17.09 5.33 -8.92
N GLY A 241 -16.47 6.29 -8.24
CA GLY A 241 -17.03 7.62 -7.97
C GLY A 241 -17.85 7.77 -6.68
N LEU A 242 -17.93 6.72 -5.85
CA LEU A 242 -18.55 6.82 -4.53
C LEU A 242 -17.61 7.48 -3.52
N LYS A 243 -18.19 8.29 -2.63
CA LYS A 243 -17.46 8.98 -1.54
C LYS A 243 -17.22 8.04 -0.35
N MET A 244 -16.57 6.90 -0.61
CA MET A 244 -16.18 5.95 0.44
C MET A 244 -14.98 6.48 1.22
N PRO A 245 -14.86 6.16 2.53
CA PRO A 245 -13.69 6.55 3.29
C PRO A 245 -12.46 5.77 2.82
N VAL A 246 -11.36 6.47 2.59
CA VAL A 246 -10.06 5.86 2.26
C VAL A 246 -9.31 5.64 3.57
N THR A 247 -9.24 4.38 3.99
CA THR A 247 -8.80 4.00 5.34
C THR A 247 -7.64 3.02 5.36
N HIS A 248 -7.17 2.51 4.21
CA HIS A 248 -6.18 1.42 4.20
C HIS A 248 -4.85 1.79 4.88
N HIS A 249 -4.39 3.04 4.79
CA HIS A 249 -3.23 3.52 5.57
C HIS A 249 -3.49 3.59 7.07
N ILE A 250 -4.73 3.87 7.47
CA ILE A 250 -5.17 3.92 8.87
C ILE A 250 -5.21 2.49 9.41
N THR A 251 -5.85 1.58 8.68
CA THR A 251 -6.10 0.22 9.15
C THR A 251 -4.86 -0.65 9.15
N ILE A 252 -3.96 -0.55 8.16
CA ILE A 252 -2.69 -1.29 8.19
C ILE A 252 -1.82 -0.83 9.36
N THR A 253 -1.66 0.49 9.55
CA THR A 253 -0.83 1.03 10.62
C THR A 253 -1.42 0.72 11.99
N ALA A 254 -2.74 0.82 12.15
CA ALA A 254 -3.42 0.46 13.40
C ALA A 254 -3.24 -1.02 13.73
N ALA A 255 -3.50 -1.91 12.79
CA ALA A 255 -3.42 -3.35 13.00
C ALA A 255 -1.98 -3.81 13.25
N PHE A 256 -1.02 -3.30 12.47
CA PHE A 256 0.40 -3.59 12.63
C PHE A 256 0.91 -3.13 14.01
N SER A 257 0.62 -1.88 14.38
CA SER A 257 1.02 -1.34 15.69
C SER A 257 0.33 -2.11 16.83
N ALA A 258 -0.94 -2.48 16.68
CA ALA A 258 -1.63 -3.27 17.69
C ALA A 258 -0.94 -4.62 17.94
N MET A 259 -0.60 -5.34 16.86
CA MET A 259 0.13 -6.60 16.95
C MET A 259 1.52 -6.45 17.57
N LEU A 260 2.24 -5.40 17.16
CA LEU A 260 3.58 -5.11 17.67
C LEU A 260 3.57 -4.85 19.18
N PHE A 261 2.71 -3.93 19.64
CA PHE A 261 2.62 -3.58 21.05
C PHE A 261 1.98 -4.68 21.90
N TRP A 262 1.10 -5.50 21.32
CA TRP A 262 0.59 -6.70 21.98
C TRP A 262 1.70 -7.74 22.20
N LYS A 263 2.54 -8.01 21.20
CA LYS A 263 3.66 -8.97 21.31
C LYS A 263 4.63 -8.61 22.43
N VAL A 264 4.98 -7.32 22.59
CA VAL A 264 5.92 -6.87 23.64
C VAL A 264 5.27 -6.71 25.02
N SER A 265 3.97 -6.43 25.10
CA SER A 265 3.28 -6.22 26.38
C SER A 265 2.58 -7.46 26.93
N GLY A 266 2.30 -8.45 26.07
CA GLY A 266 1.43 -9.58 26.39
C GLY A 266 -0.04 -9.20 26.64
N ASN A 267 -0.45 -7.94 26.40
CA ASN A 267 -1.76 -7.43 26.76
C ASN A 267 -2.52 -6.89 25.53
N GLY A 268 -3.62 -7.56 25.16
CA GLY A 268 -4.41 -7.18 23.98
C GLY A 268 -5.08 -5.81 24.08
N PHE A 269 -5.37 -5.33 25.30
CA PHE A 269 -5.89 -3.98 25.50
C PHE A 269 -4.82 -2.91 25.23
N VAL A 270 -3.58 -3.15 25.68
CA VAL A 270 -2.44 -2.27 25.36
C VAL A 270 -2.18 -2.25 23.86
N GLY A 271 -2.19 -3.42 23.21
CA GLY A 271 -2.13 -3.52 21.74
C GLY A 271 -3.24 -2.71 21.06
N ALA A 272 -4.49 -2.90 21.46
CA ALA A 272 -5.62 -2.17 20.89
C ALA A 272 -5.47 -0.64 21.01
N LEU A 273 -5.09 -0.14 22.19
CA LEU A 273 -4.86 1.30 22.42
C LEU A 273 -3.71 1.84 21.57
N ALA A 274 -2.61 1.11 21.46
CA ALA A 274 -1.50 1.48 20.58
C ALA A 274 -1.95 1.54 19.12
N GLY A 275 -2.70 0.54 18.64
CA GLY A 275 -3.26 0.54 17.29
C GLY A 275 -4.16 1.75 17.02
N ILE A 276 -5.06 2.08 17.95
CA ILE A 276 -5.92 3.27 17.84
C ILE A 276 -5.08 4.55 17.71
N LEU A 277 -4.05 4.70 18.54
CA LEU A 277 -3.18 5.87 18.54
C LEU A 277 -2.43 6.01 17.21
N PHE A 278 -1.68 4.98 16.81
CA PHE A 278 -0.83 5.02 15.62
C PHE A 278 -1.64 5.14 14.33
N GLY A 279 -2.77 4.44 14.21
CA GLY A 279 -3.67 4.59 13.07
C GLY A 279 -4.30 5.97 12.98
N THR A 280 -4.70 6.56 14.10
CA THR A 280 -5.26 7.93 14.11
C THR A 280 -4.20 8.94 13.69
N ILE A 281 -2.96 8.79 14.15
CA ILE A 281 -1.84 9.63 13.69
C ILE A 281 -1.61 9.44 12.18
N ALA A 282 -1.67 8.20 11.67
CA ALA A 282 -1.55 7.94 10.23
C ALA A 282 -2.66 8.61 9.41
N ALA A 283 -3.88 8.73 9.94
CA ALA A 283 -4.98 9.44 9.27
C ALA A 283 -4.65 10.93 9.05
N PHE A 284 -4.15 11.61 10.09
CA PHE A 284 -3.68 13.00 9.97
C PHE A 284 -2.40 13.12 9.15
N GLY A 285 -1.51 12.13 9.25
CA GLY A 285 -0.27 12.07 8.51
C GLY A 285 -0.47 11.94 7.01
N ALA A 286 -1.47 11.17 6.55
CA ALA A 286 -1.84 11.12 5.13
C ALA A 286 -2.33 12.48 4.63
N GLU A 287 -3.16 13.19 5.40
CA GLU A 287 -3.59 14.55 5.06
C GLU A 287 -2.40 15.52 4.99
N LEU A 288 -1.45 15.42 5.92
CA LEU A 288 -0.21 16.20 5.86
C LEU A 288 0.61 15.87 4.62
N TRP A 289 0.76 14.58 4.28
CA TRP A 289 1.46 14.14 3.08
C TRP A 289 0.78 14.67 1.82
N ALA A 290 -0.55 14.63 1.77
CA ALA A 290 -1.34 15.17 0.66
C ALA A 290 -1.06 16.67 0.45
N LYS A 291 -0.97 17.45 1.53
CA LYS A 291 -0.61 18.87 1.45
C LYS A 291 0.82 19.08 0.95
N LEU A 292 1.75 18.22 1.36
CA LEU A 292 3.16 18.33 0.98
C LEU A 292 3.40 17.93 -0.49
N THR A 293 2.71 16.92 -1.02
CA THR A 293 3.09 16.31 -2.30
C THR A 293 1.99 16.27 -3.36
N TYR A 294 0.72 16.26 -2.95
CA TYR A 294 -0.42 15.96 -3.82
C TYR A 294 -1.22 17.21 -4.22
N TYR A 295 -1.66 18.02 -3.27
CA TYR A 295 -2.59 19.15 -3.53
C TYR A 295 -2.04 20.13 -4.57
N HIS A 296 -0.80 20.54 -4.41
CA HIS A 296 -0.15 21.48 -5.33
C HIS A 296 0.62 20.77 -6.44
N GLY A 297 0.52 19.44 -6.52
CA GLY A 297 1.17 18.62 -7.52
C GLY A 297 0.32 18.36 -8.77
N ASP A 298 0.98 18.03 -9.87
CA ASP A 298 0.35 17.68 -11.16
C ASP A 298 0.42 16.18 -11.52
N THR A 299 1.01 15.36 -10.66
CA THR A 299 0.97 13.89 -10.73
C THR A 299 0.56 13.27 -9.39
N HIS A 300 0.12 12.01 -9.38
CA HIS A 300 -0.30 11.32 -8.15
C HIS A 300 0.90 10.87 -7.31
N ILE A 301 1.28 11.66 -6.30
CA ILE A 301 2.13 11.17 -5.20
C ILE A 301 1.22 10.72 -4.08
N ASP A 302 1.14 9.40 -3.89
CA ASP A 302 0.12 8.75 -3.07
C ASP A 302 0.27 9.07 -1.57
N PRO A 303 -0.70 9.79 -0.97
CA PRO A 303 -0.65 10.12 0.46
C PRO A 303 -0.69 8.92 1.41
N PRO A 304 -1.50 7.88 1.16
CA PRO A 304 -1.48 6.64 1.94
C PRO A 304 -0.13 5.95 1.95
N ALA A 305 0.47 5.66 0.80
CA ALA A 305 1.78 5.01 0.73
C ALA A 305 2.84 5.83 1.47
N GLY A 306 2.82 7.16 1.29
CA GLY A 306 3.72 8.08 1.96
C GLY A 306 3.68 7.98 3.48
N ILE A 307 2.48 7.86 4.08
CA ILE A 307 2.36 7.77 5.53
C ILE A 307 2.56 6.35 6.07
N ILE A 308 2.20 5.31 5.33
CA ILE A 308 2.29 3.91 5.79
C ILE A 308 3.72 3.55 6.17
N TRP A 309 4.69 3.78 5.28
CA TRP A 309 6.08 3.39 5.56
C TRP A 309 6.67 4.21 6.72
N VAL A 310 6.37 5.51 6.79
CA VAL A 310 6.82 6.39 7.87
C VAL A 310 6.28 5.90 9.21
N MET A 311 4.96 5.68 9.30
CA MET A 311 4.32 5.33 10.56
C MET A 311 4.61 3.89 11.00
N ASN A 312 4.71 2.94 10.07
CA ASN A 312 5.07 1.57 10.41
C ASN A 312 6.53 1.48 10.90
N THR A 313 7.46 2.20 10.24
CA THR A 313 8.85 2.31 10.73
C THR A 313 8.90 2.95 12.11
N PHE A 314 8.14 4.03 12.30
CA PHE A 314 8.07 4.72 13.59
C PHE A 314 7.48 3.83 14.69
N ALA A 315 6.44 3.04 14.40
CA ALA A 315 5.88 2.08 15.34
C ALA A 315 6.93 1.05 15.78
N VAL A 316 7.71 0.51 14.84
CA VAL A 316 8.83 -0.40 15.14
C VAL A 316 9.86 0.26 16.04
N ILE A 317 10.29 1.48 15.73
CA ILE A 317 11.24 2.23 16.58
C ILE A 317 10.69 2.42 17.99
N CYS A 318 9.41 2.76 18.12
CA CYS A 318 8.75 2.94 19.41
C CYS A 318 8.60 1.64 20.21
N SER A 319 8.59 0.47 19.57
CA SER A 319 8.50 -0.80 20.28
C SER A 319 9.85 -1.34 20.76
N LEU A 320 10.97 -0.90 20.17
CA LEU A 320 12.32 -1.40 20.49
C LEU A 320 12.68 -1.36 22.00
N PRO A 321 12.32 -0.33 22.78
CA PRO A 321 12.64 -0.30 24.21
C PRO A 321 11.94 -1.40 25.04
N PHE A 322 10.98 -2.11 24.45
CA PHE A 322 10.15 -3.13 25.10
C PHE A 322 10.38 -4.54 24.54
N ALA A 323 11.24 -4.69 23.52
CA ALA A 323 11.50 -5.94 22.80
C ALA A 323 12.67 -6.75 23.38
#